data_AF-A0AAD4HPT1-F1
#
_entry.id   AF-A0AAD4HPT1-F1
#
_cell.length_a   1.000
_cell.length_b   1.000
_cell.length_c   1.000
_cell.angle_alpha   90.00
_cell.angle_beta   90.00
_cell.angle_gamma   90.00
#
_symmetry.space_group_name_H-M   'P 1'
#
loop_
_entity.id
_entity.type
_entity.pdbx_description
1 polymer ?
#
loop_
_entity_poly.entity_id
_entity_poly.type
_entity_poly.pdbx_seq_one_letter_code
_entity_poly.pdbx_strand_id
1 'polypeptide(L)'
;MSYNIRKLDRAVFDGSLAARLSTLHHFQYAMNEIMKFDHLEDCDLQPYGEKIITLTEIARWTLKQRMGVSLIMLCSKEHVPYKAAYFKLLVWIRRRRSAFPTNIDDRINLLLEDINHQVVLRTRGIDPRVQLGIEELIIIKERRPDACNSSEAVC
;
A
#
# COMPACT_ATOMS: atom_id res chain seq x y z
N MET A 1 22.72 3.87 0.91
CA MET A 1 22.75 2.72 -0.04
C MET A 1 21.78 3.03 -1.16
N SER A 2 22.28 3.36 -2.35
CA SER A 2 21.43 3.67 -3.51
C SER A 2 20.82 2.37 -4.04
N TYR A 3 19.58 2.06 -3.66
CA TYR A 3 18.84 0.98 -4.30
C TYR A 3 18.67 1.33 -5.78
N ASN A 4 19.05 0.41 -6.66
CA ASN A 4 19.15 0.67 -8.09
C ASN A 4 17.73 0.75 -8.67
N ILE A 5 17.19 1.97 -8.81
CA ILE A 5 15.83 2.29 -9.29
C ILE A 5 15.48 1.51 -10.57
N ARG A 6 16.47 1.30 -11.46
CA ARG A 6 16.33 0.51 -12.70
C ARG A 6 16.04 -0.99 -12.50
N LYS A 7 16.47 -1.59 -11.38
CA LYS A 7 16.10 -2.97 -11.02
C LYS A 7 14.68 -3.05 -10.48
N LEU A 8 14.25 -2.02 -9.74
CA LEU A 8 12.89 -1.90 -9.24
C LEU A 8 11.92 -1.71 -10.42
N ASP A 9 12.29 -0.89 -11.40
CA ASP A 9 11.61 -0.80 -12.70
C ASP A 9 11.46 -2.18 -13.36
N ARG A 10 12.55 -2.91 -13.61
CA ARG A 10 12.38 -4.19 -14.32
C ARG A 10 11.54 -5.22 -13.55
N ALA A 11 11.64 -5.27 -12.23
CA ALA A 11 10.88 -6.22 -11.40
C ALA A 11 9.39 -5.85 -11.26
N VAL A 12 9.08 -4.56 -11.26
CA VAL A 12 7.71 -4.05 -11.11
C VAL A 12 7.02 -3.96 -12.48
N PHE A 13 7.78 -3.85 -13.58
CA PHE A 13 7.30 -3.67 -14.97
C PHE A 13 7.18 -4.93 -15.81
N ASP A 14 7.55 -6.08 -15.29
CA ASP A 14 7.12 -7.34 -15.88
C ASP A 14 5.68 -7.64 -15.40
N GLY A 15 4.78 -8.08 -16.30
CA GLY A 15 3.40 -8.47 -15.97
C GLY A 15 3.31 -9.58 -14.91
N SER A 16 4.46 -10.14 -14.54
CA SER A 16 4.65 -11.09 -13.45
C SER A 16 4.20 -10.58 -12.07
N LEU A 17 4.31 -9.30 -11.73
CA LEU A 17 3.94 -8.84 -10.38
C LEU A 17 2.42 -8.80 -10.18
N ALA A 18 1.68 -8.31 -11.18
CA ALA A 18 0.23 -8.36 -11.22
C ALA A 18 -0.29 -9.81 -11.16
N ALA A 19 0.32 -10.71 -11.94
CA ALA A 19 -0.01 -12.14 -11.90
C ALA A 19 0.31 -12.80 -10.55
N ARG A 20 1.36 -12.35 -9.85
CA ARG A 20 1.67 -12.85 -8.51
C ARG A 20 0.65 -12.35 -7.47
N LEU A 21 0.25 -11.08 -7.54
CA LEU A 21 -0.79 -10.50 -6.68
C LEU A 21 -2.19 -11.08 -6.92
N SER A 22 -2.44 -11.66 -8.10
CA SER A 22 -3.71 -12.34 -8.39
C SER A 22 -3.82 -13.72 -7.72
N THR A 23 -2.75 -14.20 -7.07
CA THR A 23 -2.68 -15.49 -6.38
C THR A 23 -2.25 -15.35 -4.93
N LEU A 24 -2.85 -16.11 -4.00
CA LEU A 24 -2.39 -16.10 -2.60
C LEU A 24 -0.98 -16.66 -2.43
N HIS A 25 -0.59 -17.63 -3.26
CA HIS A 25 0.69 -18.32 -3.15
C HIS A 25 1.88 -17.36 -3.23
N HIS A 26 1.82 -16.35 -4.10
CA HIS A 26 2.89 -15.35 -4.28
C HIS A 26 2.56 -13.97 -3.71
N PHE A 27 1.40 -13.83 -3.06
CA PHE A 27 0.86 -12.53 -2.67
C PHE A 27 1.80 -11.76 -1.75
N GLN A 28 2.26 -12.38 -0.67
CA GLN A 28 3.13 -11.71 0.31
C GLN A 28 4.47 -11.29 -0.31
N TYR A 29 5.05 -12.14 -1.16
CA TYR A 29 6.26 -11.79 -1.89
C TYR A 29 6.03 -10.55 -2.76
N ALA A 30 4.94 -10.54 -3.54
CA ALA A 30 4.62 -9.41 -4.41
C ALA A 30 4.32 -8.12 -3.64
N MET A 31 3.64 -8.21 -2.50
CA MET A 31 3.42 -7.06 -1.61
C MET A 31 4.74 -6.51 -1.06
N ASN A 32 5.69 -7.37 -0.68
CA ASN A 32 7.00 -6.95 -0.22
C ASN A 32 7.80 -6.26 -1.33
N GLU A 33 7.66 -6.66 -2.59
CA GLU A 33 8.27 -5.95 -3.73
C GLU A 33 7.73 -4.52 -3.86
N ILE A 34 6.42 -4.30 -3.64
CA ILE A 34 5.81 -2.95 -3.64
C ILE A 34 6.30 -2.14 -2.44
N MET A 35 6.46 -2.75 -1.28
CA MET A 35 6.93 -2.04 -0.09
C MET A 35 8.40 -1.58 -0.20
N LYS A 36 9.18 -2.05 -1.19
CA LYS A 36 10.54 -1.52 -1.45
C LYS A 36 10.54 -0.04 -1.87
N PHE A 37 9.42 0.48 -2.36
CA PHE A 37 9.26 1.89 -2.69
C PHE A 37 9.17 2.79 -1.44
N ASP A 38 9.02 2.23 -0.25
CA ASP A 38 8.93 3.00 1.00
C ASP A 38 10.16 3.88 1.25
N HIS A 39 11.33 3.44 0.79
CA HIS A 39 12.60 4.16 0.94
C HIS A 39 12.83 5.28 -0.07
N LEU A 40 12.01 5.39 -1.11
CA LEU A 40 12.17 6.46 -2.11
C LEU A 40 11.71 7.80 -1.55
N GLU A 41 12.25 8.90 -2.06
CA GLU A 41 11.71 10.24 -1.80
C GLU A 41 10.41 10.46 -2.58
N ASP A 42 9.64 11.49 -2.23
CA ASP A 42 8.32 11.73 -2.85
C ASP A 42 8.42 12.02 -4.36
N CYS A 43 9.48 12.73 -4.80
CA CYS A 43 9.78 12.95 -6.22
C CYS A 43 10.05 11.65 -6.98
N ASP A 44 10.86 10.77 -6.40
CA ASP A 44 11.21 9.49 -7.01
C ASP A 44 10.02 8.52 -7.02
N LEU A 45 9.04 8.72 -6.14
CA LEU A 45 7.85 7.90 -6.06
C LEU A 45 6.78 8.28 -7.09
N GLN A 46 6.65 9.56 -7.43
CA GLN A 46 5.60 10.07 -8.32
C GLN A 46 5.45 9.31 -9.65
N PRO A 47 6.54 8.99 -10.39
CA PRO A 47 6.44 8.25 -11.66
C PRO A 47 5.81 6.86 -11.52
N TYR A 48 5.79 6.30 -10.30
CA TYR A 48 5.27 4.98 -10.00
C TYR A 48 3.85 4.99 -9.43
N GLY A 49 3.30 6.17 -9.12
CA GLY A 49 2.05 6.32 -8.40
C GLY A 49 0.90 5.54 -9.02
N GLU A 50 0.60 5.78 -10.31
CA GLU A 50 -0.52 5.11 -10.99
C GLU A 50 -0.42 3.59 -10.96
N LYS A 51 0.82 3.10 -11.05
CA LYS A 51 1.10 1.68 -11.10
C LYS A 51 0.97 1.01 -9.75
N ILE A 52 1.51 1.65 -8.72
CA ILE A 52 1.38 1.20 -7.33
C ILE A 52 -0.11 1.13 -6.96
N ILE A 53 -0.91 2.12 -7.36
CA ILE A 53 -2.36 2.10 -7.14
C ILE A 53 -3.03 0.96 -7.90
N THR A 54 -2.68 0.75 -9.17
CA THR A 54 -3.21 -0.39 -9.95
C THR A 54 -2.88 -1.74 -9.31
N LEU A 55 -1.65 -1.94 -8.85
CA LEU A 55 -1.25 -3.17 -8.14
C LEU A 55 -2.00 -3.32 -6.82
N THR A 56 -2.22 -2.22 -6.10
CA THR A 56 -3.00 -2.21 -4.86
C THR A 56 -4.46 -2.60 -5.09
N GLU A 57 -5.06 -2.15 -6.20
CA GLU A 57 -6.42 -2.55 -6.60
C GLU A 57 -6.51 -4.04 -6.93
N ILE A 58 -5.51 -4.59 -7.63
CA ILE A 58 -5.42 -6.04 -7.87
C ILE A 58 -5.33 -6.79 -6.55
N ALA A 59 -4.47 -6.34 -5.64
CA ALA A 59 -4.32 -6.92 -4.32
C ALA A 59 -5.64 -6.91 -3.54
N ARG A 60 -6.36 -5.78 -3.55
CA ARG A 60 -7.69 -5.63 -2.94
C ARG A 60 -8.68 -6.62 -3.53
N TRP A 61 -8.75 -6.71 -4.86
CA TRP A 61 -9.67 -7.63 -5.54
C TRP A 61 -9.39 -9.08 -5.17
N THR A 62 -8.13 -9.51 -5.21
CA THR A 62 -7.73 -10.87 -4.82
C THR A 62 -8.15 -11.21 -3.41
N LEU A 63 -7.88 -10.33 -2.44
CA LEU A 63 -8.26 -10.56 -1.05
C LEU A 63 -9.79 -10.54 -0.88
N LYS A 64 -10.52 -9.68 -1.59
CA LYS A 64 -12.00 -9.64 -1.56
C LYS A 64 -12.58 -10.98 -1.99
N GLN A 65 -12.07 -11.56 -3.09
CA GLN A 65 -12.55 -12.85 -3.61
C GLN A 65 -12.20 -14.04 -2.72
N ARG A 66 -11.10 -13.98 -1.96
CA ARG A 66 -10.59 -15.14 -1.20
C ARG A 66 -10.97 -15.13 0.28
N MET A 67 -11.02 -13.96 0.91
CA MET A 67 -11.15 -13.86 2.38
C MET A 67 -11.90 -12.60 2.86
N GLY A 68 -12.35 -11.74 1.94
CA GLY A 68 -12.93 -10.43 2.26
C GLY A 68 -11.89 -9.41 2.74
N VAL A 69 -12.07 -8.14 2.36
CA VAL A 69 -11.22 -7.02 2.79
C VAL A 69 -12.05 -6.12 3.68
N SER A 70 -11.95 -6.33 4.99
CA SER A 70 -12.63 -5.50 5.98
C SER A 70 -11.79 -5.49 7.24
N LEU A 71 -11.58 -4.28 7.78
CA LEU A 71 -10.94 -4.02 9.07
C LEU A 71 -11.90 -4.25 10.26
N ILE A 72 -13.17 -4.51 9.98
CA ILE A 72 -14.23 -4.60 11.00
C ILE A 72 -14.16 -5.93 11.75
N MET A 73 -13.77 -7.01 11.06
CA MET A 73 -13.80 -8.37 11.60
C MET A 73 -12.40 -8.95 11.81
N LEU A 74 -12.24 -9.76 12.86
CA LEU A 74 -11.02 -10.52 13.09
C LEU A 74 -10.71 -11.43 11.90
N CYS A 75 -9.42 -11.55 11.62
CA CYS A 75 -8.90 -12.43 10.58
C CYS A 75 -8.57 -13.80 11.18
N SER A 76 -8.82 -14.89 10.46
CA SER A 76 -8.29 -16.20 10.86
C SER A 76 -6.76 -16.15 10.82
N LYS A 77 -6.10 -16.87 11.73
CA LYS A 77 -4.62 -16.81 11.90
C LYS A 77 -3.86 -17.06 10.60
N GLU A 78 -4.37 -17.96 9.75
CA GLU A 78 -3.79 -18.29 8.44
C GLU A 78 -3.82 -17.11 7.45
N HIS A 79 -4.84 -16.25 7.55
CA HIS A 79 -5.05 -15.15 6.62
C HIS A 79 -4.42 -13.82 7.09
N VAL A 80 -4.03 -13.73 8.36
CA VAL A 80 -3.42 -12.53 8.97
C VAL A 80 -2.27 -11.99 8.12
N PRO A 81 -1.29 -12.79 7.64
CA PRO A 81 -0.15 -12.25 6.90
C PRO A 81 -0.55 -11.50 5.62
N TYR A 82 -1.54 -11.99 4.88
CA TYR A 82 -1.98 -11.37 3.63
C TYR A 82 -2.73 -10.05 3.88
N LYS A 83 -3.66 -10.05 4.85
CA LYS A 83 -4.37 -8.84 5.24
C LYS A 83 -3.41 -7.80 5.81
N ALA A 84 -2.47 -8.22 6.67
CA ALA A 84 -1.51 -7.32 7.29
C ALA A 84 -0.64 -6.64 6.21
N ALA A 85 -0.15 -7.39 5.23
CA ALA A 85 0.61 -6.83 4.11
C ALA A 85 -0.22 -5.78 3.33
N TYR A 86 -1.47 -6.10 2.99
CA TYR A 86 -2.37 -5.17 2.29
C TYR A 86 -2.65 -3.91 3.08
N PHE A 87 -3.01 -4.04 4.35
CA PHE A 87 -3.34 -2.89 5.18
C PHE A 87 -2.12 -2.03 5.50
N LYS A 88 -0.93 -2.61 5.64
CA LYS A 88 0.32 -1.84 5.74
C LYS A 88 0.57 -1.01 4.49
N LEU A 89 0.32 -1.56 3.31
CA LEU A 89 0.41 -0.82 2.04
C LEU A 89 -0.59 0.34 2.00
N LEU A 90 -1.85 0.13 2.42
CA LEU A 90 -2.85 1.22 2.48
C LEU A 90 -2.43 2.34 3.44
N VAL A 91 -1.89 2.00 4.60
CA VAL A 91 -1.42 3.01 5.55
C VAL A 91 -0.22 3.77 4.98
N TRP A 92 0.68 3.08 4.28
CA TRP A 92 1.79 3.72 3.58
C TRP A 92 1.31 4.69 2.50
N ILE A 93 0.37 4.28 1.63
CA ILE A 93 -0.25 5.15 0.61
C ILE A 93 -0.86 6.39 1.26
N ARG A 94 -1.61 6.22 2.35
CA ARG A 94 -2.23 7.34 3.07
C ARG A 94 -1.19 8.32 3.62
N ARG A 95 -0.09 7.83 4.19
CA ARG A 95 0.96 8.70 4.76
C ARG A 95 1.69 9.51 3.69
N ARG A 96 1.87 8.92 2.52
CA ARG A 96 2.59 9.52 1.39
C ARG A 96 1.63 10.08 0.35
N ARG A 97 0.42 10.47 0.75
CA ARG A 97 -0.65 10.89 -0.15
C ARG A 97 -0.19 11.97 -1.15
N SER A 98 0.61 12.92 -0.67
CA SER A 98 1.19 14.03 -1.43
C SER A 98 2.18 13.60 -2.51
N ALA A 99 2.76 12.40 -2.39
CA ALA A 99 3.70 11.84 -3.35
C ALA A 99 3.01 11.17 -4.54
N PHE A 100 1.69 10.98 -4.49
CA PHE A 100 0.94 10.41 -5.60
C PHE A 100 0.40 11.52 -6.52
N PRO A 101 0.36 11.29 -7.84
CA PRO A 101 -0.29 12.20 -8.78
C PRO A 101 -1.75 12.50 -8.39
N THR A 102 -2.20 13.74 -8.58
CA THR A 102 -3.56 14.16 -8.21
C THR A 102 -4.64 13.55 -9.09
N ASN A 103 -4.31 13.14 -10.32
CA ASN A 103 -5.24 12.51 -11.26
C ASN A 103 -5.73 11.12 -10.83
N ILE A 104 -5.09 10.51 -9.82
CA ILE A 104 -5.49 9.21 -9.25
C ILE A 104 -6.09 9.34 -7.85
N ASP A 105 -6.48 10.55 -7.46
CA ASP A 105 -6.95 10.83 -6.11
C ASP A 105 -8.20 10.04 -5.73
N ASP A 106 -9.16 9.95 -6.63
CA ASP A 106 -10.40 9.21 -6.40
C ASP A 106 -10.14 7.72 -6.18
N ARG A 107 -9.20 7.14 -6.94
CA ARG A 107 -8.80 5.73 -6.79
C ARG A 107 -8.16 5.49 -5.44
N ILE A 108 -7.30 6.41 -4.99
CA ILE A 108 -6.69 6.33 -3.66
C ILE A 108 -7.76 6.42 -2.58
N ASN A 109 -8.68 7.39 -2.68
CA ASN A 109 -9.75 7.55 -1.70
C ASN A 109 -10.59 6.27 -1.56
N LEU A 110 -10.96 5.65 -2.70
CA LEU A 110 -11.69 4.37 -2.73
C LEU A 110 -10.92 3.20 -2.08
N LEU A 111 -9.60 3.18 -2.18
CA LEU A 111 -8.76 2.18 -1.50
C LEU A 111 -8.71 2.44 0.01
N LEU A 112 -8.58 3.71 0.40
CA LEU A 112 -8.44 4.12 1.80
C LEU A 112 -9.76 3.99 2.60
N GLU A 113 -10.91 3.87 1.95
CA GLU A 113 -12.17 3.47 2.60
C GLU A 113 -11.99 2.22 3.47
N ASP A 114 -11.20 1.25 3.01
CA ASP A 114 -10.97 -0.01 3.73
C ASP A 114 -10.32 0.20 5.12
N ILE A 115 -9.61 1.33 5.35
CA ILE A 115 -9.01 1.71 6.64
C ILE A 115 -9.69 2.87 7.35
N ASN A 116 -10.56 3.61 6.66
CA ASN A 116 -11.24 4.79 7.22
C ASN A 116 -12.50 4.43 8.04
N HIS A 117 -12.97 3.18 7.98
CA HIS A 117 -14.04 2.72 8.86
C HIS A 117 -13.58 2.67 10.32
N GLN A 118 -14.01 3.66 11.11
CA GLN A 118 -13.71 3.78 12.54
C GLN A 118 -14.42 2.73 13.40
N VAL A 119 -15.46 2.09 12.85
CA VAL A 119 -16.22 1.04 13.53
C VAL A 119 -15.46 -0.26 13.44
N VAL A 120 -14.79 -0.63 14.52
CA VAL A 120 -14.10 -1.92 14.63
C VAL A 120 -14.85 -2.79 15.64
N LEU A 121 -15.36 -3.94 15.18
CA LEU A 121 -16.03 -4.88 16.06
C LEU A 121 -14.98 -5.68 16.81
N ARG A 122 -14.73 -5.29 18.06
CA ARG A 122 -13.89 -6.04 18.99
C ARG A 122 -14.59 -7.35 19.34
N THR A 123 -14.32 -8.38 18.55
CA THR A 123 -14.74 -9.74 18.87
C THR A 123 -13.70 -10.36 19.80
N ARG A 124 -14.13 -10.92 20.93
CA ARG A 124 -13.24 -11.56 21.93
C ARG A 124 -12.14 -10.64 22.50
N GLY A 125 -12.37 -9.32 22.52
CA GLY A 125 -11.45 -8.34 23.13
C GLY A 125 -10.19 -8.00 22.31
N ILE A 126 -10.02 -8.56 21.10
CA ILE A 126 -8.87 -8.28 20.23
C ILE A 126 -9.29 -7.21 19.22
N ASP A 127 -8.48 -6.16 19.08
CA ASP A 127 -8.64 -5.17 18.01
C ASP A 127 -8.00 -5.72 16.71
N PRO A 128 -8.77 -5.88 15.61
CA PRO A 128 -8.24 -6.20 14.29
C PRO A 128 -7.02 -5.38 13.87
N ARG A 129 -6.90 -4.12 14.28
CA ARG A 129 -5.73 -3.28 13.99
C ARG A 129 -4.47 -3.83 14.65
N VAL A 130 -4.59 -4.23 15.92
CA VAL A 130 -3.51 -4.88 16.70
C VAL A 130 -3.16 -6.24 16.09
N GLN A 131 -4.17 -7.02 15.68
CA GLN A 131 -3.94 -8.30 15.01
C GLN A 131 -3.13 -8.16 13.72
N LEU A 132 -3.31 -7.04 12.99
CA LEU A 132 -2.65 -6.76 11.73
C LEU A 132 -1.33 -5.96 11.90
N GLY A 133 -1.02 -5.48 13.12
CA GLY A 133 0.16 -4.66 13.41
C GLY A 133 0.14 -3.31 12.69
N ILE A 134 -1.01 -2.63 12.69
CA ILE A 134 -1.25 -1.34 12.01
C ILE A 134 -1.87 -0.28 12.93
N GLU A 135 -2.05 -0.58 14.22
CA GLU A 135 -2.69 0.25 15.22
C GLU A 135 -2.01 1.61 15.40
N GLU A 136 -0.68 1.62 15.54
CA GLU A 136 0.11 2.85 15.59
C GLU A 136 0.19 3.48 14.20
N LEU A 137 0.09 2.67 13.16
CA LEU A 137 0.31 3.16 11.81
C LEU A 137 -0.81 4.09 11.35
N ILE A 138 -2.03 3.82 11.82
CA ILE A 138 -3.25 4.59 11.53
C ILE A 138 -3.27 5.96 12.25
N ILE A 139 -2.48 6.17 13.30
CA ILE A 139 -2.48 7.41 14.08
C ILE A 139 -1.56 8.48 13.45
N ILE A 140 -0.56 8.06 12.68
CA ILE A 140 0.42 8.98 12.08
C ILE A 140 -0.24 9.81 10.96
N LYS A 141 -0.17 11.14 11.12
CA LYS A 141 -0.64 12.15 10.15
C LYS A 141 0.16 12.08 8.85
N GLU A 142 -0.44 12.57 7.77
CA GLU A 142 0.19 12.70 6.45
C GLU A 142 1.56 13.39 6.56
N ARG A 143 2.55 12.85 5.85
CA ARG A 143 3.86 13.48 5.73
C ARG A 143 3.66 14.79 4.96
N ARG A 144 4.25 15.89 5.44
CA ARG A 144 4.29 17.12 4.64
C ARG A 144 5.17 16.86 3.40
N PRO A 145 4.79 17.35 2.22
CA PRO A 145 5.62 17.21 1.04
C PRO A 145 6.98 17.83 1.30
N ASP A 146 8.05 17.05 1.12
CA ASP A 146 9.39 17.60 1.05
C ASP A 146 9.49 18.37 -0.27
N ALA A 147 9.84 19.66 -0.22
CA ALA A 147 9.96 20.50 -1.40
C ALA A 147 10.97 19.87 -2.36
N CYS A 148 10.49 19.40 -3.50
CA CYS A 148 11.37 18.96 -4.58
C CYS A 148 12.13 20.20 -5.02
N ASN A 149 13.43 20.28 -4.72
CA ASN A 149 14.29 21.32 -5.26
C ASN A 149 14.30 21.15 -6.78
N SER A 150 13.42 21.88 -7.47
CA SER A 150 13.58 22.19 -8.88
C SER A 150 14.89 22.98 -8.97
N SER A 151 15.99 22.28 -9.27
CA SER A 151 17.17 22.98 -9.76
C SER A 151 16.73 23.73 -10.99
N GLU A 152 16.72 25.05 -10.87
CA GLU A 152 16.61 25.99 -11.96
C GLU A 152 17.58 25.54 -13.06
N ALA A 153 17.02 25.10 -14.19
CA ALA A 153 17.78 25.06 -15.42
C ALA A 153 18.04 26.51 -15.83
N VAL A 154 19.12 27.07 -15.29
CA VAL A 154 19.79 28.22 -15.91
C VAL A 154 20.58 27.66 -17.08
N CYS A 155 20.05 27.81 -18.29
CA CYS A 155 20.74 28.11 -19.55
C CYS A 155 19.69 28.38 -20.63
#